data_AF-A0A4U0UMY5-F1
#
_entry.id   AF-A0A4U0UMY5-F1
#
_cell.length_a   1.000
_cell.length_b   1.000
_cell.length_c   1.000
_cell.angle_alpha   90.00
_cell.angle_beta   90.00
_cell.angle_gamma   90.00
#
_symmetry.space_group_name_H-M   'P 1'
#
loop_
_entity.id
_entity.type
_entity.pdbx_description
1 polymer ?
#
loop_
_entity_poly.entity_id
_entity_poly.type
_entity_poly.pdbx_seq_one_letter_code
_entity_poly.pdbx_strand_id
1 'polypeptide(L)'
;MTADLPVERYMPNSLLANLSIPANASWSQDDALIYSPGPLWYTNDTIYGFPALGAIPNTLPSYNITAGTWQFAQVTGGDLSFHNNSDAQSVSVPQFGLIFVMGRPSASSASSLSRLDASNPANLSWTSESLGSGSHGVEVPNLAYSTLLYLPAGELGVLVSFGGLNDTAITESYTGPSVPSDNSIIYIYDIASHTWWTQKASGDIPPTWVIDFCSGAAISPDGGAFHITIYGGSNEEDADFTEAVYTLSIPSFTWINATSVSYQSNAEQSVNATAGRATQSCQVYKGAQLVVVGGSVRLGNDTQDSCNPVFSPLRALDLSTYAWQQIFNPNISYQVPEVIYNVIGGNASGGATQTTPSSGWTDQQLASVMQQRVPQATNTSPATTSPTSAATPSTSQTPSLSPSNIGAIAGSAVGGVAFLAILATVVWYFRRARRRSSRLKGGNAYGQVPTDGTENLSRFEMEAKHLNELPGDGRPHEAGTTQVYEMHAEPSELPGDDVMNHIAAGGREPGREPVR
;
A
#
# COMPACT_ATOMS: atom_id res chain seq x y z
N MET A 1 15.13 11.70 -12.05
CA MET A 1 14.58 12.71 -11.13
C MET A 1 15.68 13.72 -10.84
N THR A 2 15.40 15.01 -10.98
CA THR A 2 16.33 16.09 -10.63
C THR A 2 16.46 16.16 -9.11
N ALA A 3 17.61 16.63 -8.60
CA ALA A 3 17.91 16.73 -7.17
C ALA A 3 17.13 17.85 -6.43
N ASP A 4 16.22 18.53 -7.13
CA ASP A 4 15.52 19.73 -6.67
C ASP A 4 14.00 19.50 -6.60
N LEU A 5 13.53 18.31 -6.22
CA LEU A 5 12.11 18.11 -5.94
C LEU A 5 11.84 18.60 -4.51
N PRO A 6 11.21 19.78 -4.31
CA PRO A 6 10.83 20.21 -2.98
C PRO A 6 9.78 19.27 -2.41
N VAL A 7 9.96 18.88 -1.17
CA VAL A 7 8.98 18.16 -0.35
C VAL A 7 8.67 19.06 0.84
N GLU A 8 7.54 18.85 1.50
CA GLU A 8 7.05 19.78 2.52
C GLU A 8 6.79 21.21 1.98
N ARG A 9 6.47 21.33 0.69
CA ARG A 9 6.09 22.59 0.01
C ARG A 9 5.15 22.29 -1.16
N TYR A 10 4.51 23.33 -1.69
CA TYR A 10 3.68 23.23 -2.89
C TYR A 10 4.46 22.64 -4.07
N MET A 11 3.90 21.65 -4.77
CA MET A 11 4.45 21.17 -6.04
C MET A 11 4.34 22.29 -7.08
N PRO A 12 5.46 22.81 -7.63
CA PRO A 12 5.40 23.87 -8.63
C PRO A 12 4.48 23.50 -9.79
N ASN A 13 3.60 24.41 -10.21
CA ASN A 13 2.68 24.18 -11.34
C ASN A 13 3.41 23.74 -12.63
N SER A 14 4.68 24.15 -12.79
CA SER A 14 5.53 23.73 -13.90
C SER A 14 5.83 22.21 -13.92
N LEU A 15 5.77 21.53 -12.77
CA LEU A 15 5.94 20.08 -12.67
C LEU A 15 4.63 19.32 -12.96
N LEU A 16 3.48 19.91 -12.62
CA LEU A 16 2.15 19.37 -12.94
C LEU A 16 1.86 19.39 -14.46
N ALA A 17 2.38 20.40 -15.16
CA ALA A 17 2.12 20.60 -16.59
C ALA A 17 3.01 19.77 -17.53
N ASN A 18 3.95 18.97 -17.02
CA ASN A 18 4.93 18.25 -17.86
C ASN A 18 4.46 16.86 -18.33
N LEU A 19 3.34 16.38 -17.79
CA LEU A 19 2.61 15.20 -18.28
C LEU A 19 1.17 15.64 -18.55
N SER A 20 0.79 15.71 -19.83
CA SER A 20 -0.59 15.96 -20.21
C SER A 20 -1.46 14.79 -19.74
N ILE A 21 -2.19 14.97 -18.63
CA ILE A 21 -3.33 14.11 -18.31
C ILE A 21 -4.39 14.42 -19.37
N PRO A 22 -4.86 13.43 -20.15
CA PRO A 22 -5.85 13.68 -21.19
C PRO A 22 -7.07 14.42 -20.63
N ALA A 23 -7.48 15.51 -21.28
CA ALA A 23 -8.62 16.33 -20.85
C ALA A 23 -9.98 15.58 -20.88
N ASN A 24 -10.00 14.36 -21.43
CA ASN A 24 -11.13 13.44 -21.40
C ASN A 24 -11.09 12.45 -20.22
N ALA A 25 -10.15 12.59 -19.28
CA ALA A 25 -10.25 11.94 -17.98
C ALA A 25 -11.39 12.61 -17.21
N SER A 26 -12.62 12.13 -17.42
CA SER A 26 -13.72 12.43 -16.54
C SER A 26 -13.39 11.84 -15.18
N TRP A 27 -13.00 12.69 -14.23
CA TRP A 27 -13.12 12.33 -12.82
C TRP A 27 -14.61 12.19 -12.56
N SER A 28 -15.03 11.02 -12.05
CA SER A 28 -16.43 10.83 -11.65
C SER A 28 -16.75 11.88 -10.58
N GLN A 29 -17.45 12.91 -11.00
CA GLN A 29 -18.01 13.94 -10.14
C GLN A 29 -19.44 13.56 -9.74
N ASP A 30 -19.71 12.26 -9.65
CA ASP A 30 -21.01 11.70 -9.33
C ASP A 30 -20.98 11.11 -7.93
N ASP A 31 -21.79 11.75 -7.08
CA ASP A 31 -22.27 11.36 -5.76
C ASP A 31 -21.27 11.18 -4.61
N ALA A 32 -21.66 11.76 -3.48
CA ALA A 32 -20.95 11.87 -2.20
C ALA A 32 -20.72 10.53 -1.47
N LEU A 33 -20.56 9.42 -2.19
CA LEU A 33 -20.37 8.06 -1.67
C LEU A 33 -19.31 7.27 -2.45
N ILE A 34 -18.31 7.94 -3.03
CA ILE A 34 -17.18 7.24 -3.64
C ILE A 34 -16.33 6.64 -2.51
N TYR A 35 -16.63 5.39 -2.17
CA TYR A 35 -15.76 4.53 -1.36
C TYR A 35 -14.39 4.40 -2.07
N SER A 36 -13.33 4.54 -1.27
CA SER A 36 -11.90 4.55 -1.60
C SER A 36 -11.54 4.03 -3.00
N PRO A 37 -10.94 4.86 -3.90
CA PRO A 37 -10.46 4.35 -5.19
C PRO A 37 -9.49 3.19 -4.95
N GLY A 38 -9.75 2.07 -5.61
CA GLY A 38 -8.97 0.86 -5.41
C GLY A 38 -7.49 1.08 -5.73
N PRO A 39 -6.60 0.28 -5.12
CA PRO A 39 -5.16 0.49 -5.21
C PRO A 39 -4.64 0.44 -6.65
N LEU A 40 -3.64 1.27 -6.94
CA LEU A 40 -2.82 1.12 -8.14
C LEU A 40 -1.74 0.08 -7.85
N TRP A 41 -1.71 -0.98 -8.63
CA TRP A 41 -0.68 -2.01 -8.53
C TRP A 41 0.29 -1.92 -9.69
N TYR A 42 1.46 -2.50 -9.53
CA TYR A 42 2.46 -2.42 -10.57
C TYR A 42 3.34 -3.67 -10.63
N THR A 43 3.66 -4.04 -11.85
CA THR A 43 4.82 -4.88 -12.17
C THR A 43 5.94 -3.97 -12.69
N ASN A 44 7.03 -4.56 -13.19
CA ASN A 44 8.15 -3.78 -13.70
C ASN A 44 7.80 -2.86 -14.88
N ASP A 45 6.78 -3.20 -15.68
CA ASP A 45 6.46 -2.52 -16.93
C ASP A 45 4.99 -2.07 -17.06
N THR A 46 4.13 -2.44 -16.12
CA THR A 46 2.68 -2.25 -16.24
C THR A 46 2.09 -1.81 -14.90
N ILE A 47 1.25 -0.78 -14.94
CA ILE A 47 0.40 -0.37 -13.83
C ILE A 47 -0.99 -0.97 -14.06
N TYR A 48 -1.55 -1.61 -13.06
CA TYR A 48 -2.91 -2.12 -13.06
C TYR A 48 -3.79 -1.23 -12.18
N GLY A 49 -4.90 -0.76 -12.74
CA GLY A 49 -5.92 -0.07 -11.98
C GLY A 49 -6.90 -1.08 -11.40
N PHE A 50 -7.15 -1.04 -10.09
CA PHE A 50 -8.19 -1.84 -9.49
C PHE A 50 -9.41 -0.98 -9.22
N PRO A 51 -10.55 -1.20 -9.88
CA PRO A 51 -11.76 -0.46 -9.56
C PRO A 51 -12.24 -0.91 -8.18
N ALA A 52 -12.39 0.04 -7.25
CA ALA A 52 -13.20 -0.21 -6.08
C ALA A 52 -14.67 -0.28 -6.53
N LEU A 53 -15.38 -1.30 -6.06
CA LEU A 53 -16.80 -1.60 -6.28
C LEU A 53 -17.16 -2.28 -7.62
N GLY A 54 -17.67 -3.52 -7.52
CA GLY A 54 -18.33 -4.25 -8.61
C GLY A 54 -17.81 -5.68 -8.81
N ALA A 55 -18.59 -6.54 -9.47
CA ALA A 55 -18.08 -7.82 -10.00
C ALA A 55 -16.88 -7.50 -10.87
N ILE A 56 -15.70 -8.05 -10.55
CA ILE A 56 -14.52 -7.79 -11.37
C ILE A 56 -14.77 -8.53 -12.68
N PRO A 57 -14.93 -7.82 -13.82
CA PRO A 57 -14.98 -8.53 -15.08
C PRO A 57 -13.68 -9.33 -15.22
N ASN A 58 -13.63 -10.31 -16.12
CA ASN A 58 -12.38 -10.99 -16.48
C ASN A 58 -11.38 -10.04 -17.19
N THR A 59 -11.37 -8.74 -16.84
CA THR A 59 -10.57 -7.66 -17.38
C THR A 59 -10.13 -6.67 -16.31
N LEU A 60 -8.86 -6.27 -16.34
CA LEU A 60 -8.31 -5.17 -15.52
C LEU A 60 -7.83 -4.03 -16.43
N PRO A 61 -8.13 -2.76 -16.13
CA PRO A 61 -7.47 -1.65 -16.79
C PRO A 61 -5.97 -1.71 -16.46
N SER A 62 -5.15 -1.60 -17.50
CA SER A 62 -3.70 -1.68 -17.40
C SER A 62 -3.05 -0.61 -18.26
N TYR A 63 -1.99 -0.02 -17.74
CA TYR A 63 -1.18 0.98 -18.41
C TYR A 63 0.23 0.44 -18.57
N ASN A 64 0.64 0.16 -19.82
CA ASN A 64 2.00 -0.24 -20.09
C ASN A 64 2.90 1.00 -20.06
N ILE A 65 3.82 1.04 -19.10
CA ILE A 65 4.70 2.17 -18.82
C ILE A 65 5.67 2.40 -19.99
N THR A 66 6.17 1.33 -20.59
CA THR A 66 7.16 1.40 -21.69
C THR A 66 6.54 1.88 -22.99
N ALA A 67 5.34 1.39 -23.31
CA ALA A 67 4.60 1.74 -24.51
C ALA A 67 3.79 3.04 -24.35
N GLY A 68 3.49 3.45 -23.12
CA GLY A 68 2.66 4.63 -22.83
C GLY A 68 1.19 4.45 -23.22
N THR A 69 0.66 3.22 -23.12
CA THR A 69 -0.67 2.88 -23.64
C THR A 69 -1.56 2.21 -22.60
N TRP A 70 -2.83 2.59 -22.58
CA TRP A 70 -3.89 1.93 -21.82
C TRP A 70 -4.49 0.76 -22.60
N GLN A 71 -4.81 -0.32 -21.89
CA GLN A 71 -5.57 -1.46 -22.40
C GLN A 71 -6.35 -2.15 -21.27
N PHE A 72 -7.36 -2.93 -21.63
CA PHE A 72 -8.00 -3.86 -20.70
C PHE A 72 -7.36 -5.24 -20.86
N ALA A 73 -6.60 -5.67 -19.85
CA ALA A 73 -5.95 -6.97 -19.84
C ALA A 73 -6.94 -8.05 -19.37
N GLN A 74 -7.03 -9.18 -20.08
CA GLN A 74 -7.89 -10.28 -19.66
C GLN A 74 -7.29 -11.01 -18.45
N VAL A 75 -8.11 -11.42 -17.50
CA VAL A 75 -7.69 -12.08 -16.27
C VAL A 75 -8.55 -13.31 -16.01
N THR A 76 -7.90 -14.46 -15.82
CA THR A 76 -8.57 -15.71 -15.45
C THR A 76 -8.84 -15.72 -13.96
N GLY A 77 -9.96 -16.32 -13.54
CA GLY A 77 -10.33 -16.35 -12.11
C GLY A 77 -10.93 -15.03 -11.62
N GLY A 78 -11.40 -14.15 -12.52
CA GLY A 78 -12.12 -12.92 -12.15
C GLY A 78 -13.41 -13.15 -11.36
N ASP A 79 -13.97 -14.37 -11.43
CA ASP A 79 -15.08 -14.83 -10.60
C ASP A 79 -14.69 -15.05 -9.12
N LEU A 80 -13.40 -14.90 -8.75
CA LEU A 80 -13.00 -14.84 -7.35
C LEU A 80 -13.72 -13.64 -6.72
N SER A 81 -14.65 -13.91 -5.81
CA SER A 81 -15.52 -12.89 -5.26
C SER A 81 -14.74 -11.91 -4.37
N PHE A 82 -14.26 -10.81 -4.93
CA PHE A 82 -13.70 -9.65 -4.21
C PHE A 82 -14.79 -8.81 -3.50
N HIS A 83 -15.85 -9.47 -3.00
CA HIS A 83 -17.07 -8.86 -2.45
C HIS A 83 -16.81 -7.51 -1.79
N ASN A 84 -17.23 -6.41 -2.42
CA ASN A 84 -17.09 -5.03 -1.91
C ASN A 84 -15.98 -4.86 -0.86
N ASN A 85 -14.73 -5.18 -1.23
CA ASN A 85 -13.59 -5.08 -0.32
C ASN A 85 -13.26 -3.59 -0.15
N SER A 86 -13.99 -2.90 0.73
CA SER A 86 -13.59 -1.56 1.16
C SER A 86 -12.35 -1.68 2.05
N ASP A 87 -11.46 -0.69 1.98
CA ASP A 87 -10.33 -0.56 2.92
C ASP A 87 -9.34 -1.75 2.89
N ALA A 88 -9.27 -2.44 1.74
CA ALA A 88 -8.36 -3.54 1.50
C ALA A 88 -6.89 -3.07 1.50
N GLN A 89 -6.05 -3.84 2.17
CA GLN A 89 -4.60 -3.71 2.06
C GLN A 89 -4.11 -4.42 0.82
N SER A 90 -3.08 -3.87 0.20
CA SER A 90 -2.46 -4.52 -0.95
C SER A 90 -0.99 -4.21 -1.05
N VAL A 91 -0.27 -5.10 -1.73
CA VAL A 91 1.16 -4.94 -1.97
C VAL A 91 1.53 -5.52 -3.33
N SER A 92 2.38 -4.80 -4.06
CA SER A 92 2.99 -5.28 -5.30
C SER A 92 4.36 -5.87 -5.00
N VAL A 93 4.69 -6.99 -5.65
CA VAL A 93 5.99 -7.67 -5.59
C VAL A 93 6.52 -7.80 -7.03
N PRO A 94 7.01 -6.69 -7.62
CA PRO A 94 7.26 -6.59 -9.07
C PRO A 94 8.30 -7.58 -9.59
N GLN A 95 9.28 -7.93 -8.76
CA GLN A 95 10.35 -8.89 -9.09
C GLN A 95 9.83 -10.29 -9.43
N PHE A 96 8.65 -10.67 -8.91
CA PHE A 96 7.98 -11.93 -9.21
C PHE A 96 6.71 -11.73 -10.05
N GLY A 97 6.36 -10.48 -10.38
CA GLY A 97 5.10 -10.15 -11.04
C GLY A 97 3.88 -10.53 -10.20
N LEU A 98 4.00 -10.52 -8.87
CA LEU A 98 2.90 -10.90 -7.97
C LEU A 98 2.30 -9.66 -7.31
N ILE A 99 1.00 -9.69 -7.11
CA ILE A 99 0.27 -8.67 -6.36
C ILE A 99 -0.63 -9.38 -5.37
N PHE A 100 -0.68 -8.90 -4.14
CA PHE A 100 -1.49 -9.47 -3.07
C PHE A 100 -2.49 -8.46 -2.54
N VAL A 101 -3.68 -8.94 -2.22
CA VAL A 101 -4.78 -8.15 -1.69
C VAL A 101 -5.41 -8.92 -0.54
N MET A 102 -5.60 -8.24 0.58
CA MET A 102 -6.23 -8.77 1.78
C MET A 102 -7.05 -7.65 2.41
N GLY A 103 -8.12 -7.98 3.11
CA GLY A 103 -8.87 -7.00 3.89
C GLY A 103 -10.34 -7.31 3.93
N ARG A 104 -11.11 -6.36 4.47
CA ARG A 104 -12.50 -6.52 4.84
C ARG A 104 -13.35 -7.02 3.67
N PRO A 105 -13.79 -8.28 3.69
CA PRO A 105 -14.86 -8.73 2.81
C PRO A 105 -16.15 -8.00 3.21
N SER A 106 -17.10 -7.82 2.30
CA SER A 106 -18.48 -7.46 2.71
C SER A 106 -18.93 -8.34 3.90
N ALA A 107 -19.79 -7.83 4.79
CA ALA A 107 -20.15 -8.40 6.12
C ALA A 107 -20.64 -9.86 6.16
N SER A 108 -20.67 -10.55 5.01
CA SER A 108 -21.08 -11.94 4.79
C SER A 108 -19.96 -12.86 4.27
N SER A 109 -18.70 -12.41 4.17
CA SER A 109 -17.60 -13.19 3.58
C SER A 109 -16.43 -13.43 4.54
N ALA A 110 -15.84 -14.63 4.49
CA ALA A 110 -14.64 -14.98 5.23
C ALA A 110 -13.43 -14.17 4.71
N SER A 111 -12.48 -13.84 5.60
CA SER A 111 -11.23 -13.17 5.20
C SER A 111 -10.51 -14.00 4.14
N SER A 112 -9.93 -13.32 3.15
CA SER A 112 -9.21 -13.96 2.08
C SER A 112 -7.97 -13.18 1.69
N LEU A 113 -6.91 -13.92 1.37
CA LEU A 113 -5.76 -13.40 0.67
C LEU A 113 -5.94 -13.76 -0.80
N SER A 114 -5.98 -12.76 -1.66
CA SER A 114 -6.04 -12.94 -3.11
C SER A 114 -4.71 -12.57 -3.72
N ARG A 115 -4.23 -13.38 -4.66
CA ARG A 115 -2.99 -13.15 -5.40
C ARG A 115 -3.30 -13.00 -6.88
N LEU A 116 -2.86 -11.91 -7.49
CA LEU A 116 -2.78 -11.77 -8.93
C LEU A 116 -1.38 -12.18 -9.37
N ASP A 117 -1.32 -13.20 -10.22
CA ASP A 117 -0.12 -13.55 -10.96
C ASP A 117 -0.10 -12.77 -12.28
N ALA A 118 0.83 -11.83 -12.35
CA ALA A 118 1.14 -11.01 -13.51
C ALA A 118 2.58 -11.24 -13.99
N SER A 119 3.21 -12.36 -13.60
CA SER A 119 4.53 -12.77 -14.09
C SER A 119 4.55 -12.98 -15.62
N ASN A 120 3.40 -13.33 -16.20
CA ASN A 120 3.15 -13.35 -17.63
C ASN A 120 1.98 -12.41 -17.98
N PRO A 121 2.25 -11.20 -18.50
CA PRO A 121 1.20 -10.23 -18.87
C PRO A 121 0.18 -10.74 -19.90
N ALA A 122 0.51 -11.78 -20.66
CA ALA A 122 -0.42 -12.40 -21.62
C ALA A 122 -1.38 -13.41 -20.96
N ASN A 123 -1.11 -13.82 -19.72
CA ASN A 123 -1.88 -14.83 -19.00
C ASN A 123 -2.01 -14.44 -17.52
N LEU A 124 -2.76 -13.37 -17.26
CA LEU A 124 -3.05 -12.92 -15.90
C LEU A 124 -4.03 -13.88 -15.23
N SER A 125 -3.81 -14.16 -13.94
CA SER A 125 -4.73 -14.99 -13.18
C SER A 125 -4.82 -14.59 -11.72
N TRP A 126 -6.04 -14.62 -11.18
CA TRP A 126 -6.29 -14.53 -9.76
C TRP A 126 -6.30 -15.92 -9.12
N THR A 127 -5.66 -16.04 -7.95
CA THR A 127 -5.74 -17.21 -7.07
C THR A 127 -6.10 -16.79 -5.65
N SER A 128 -6.95 -17.57 -4.99
CA SER A 128 -7.16 -17.42 -3.55
C SER A 128 -6.06 -18.18 -2.81
N GLU A 129 -5.43 -17.51 -1.85
CA GLU A 129 -4.35 -17.99 -1.00
C GLU A 129 -4.83 -18.28 0.44
N SER A 130 -6.15 -18.31 0.66
CA SER A 130 -6.74 -18.31 2.01
C SER A 130 -6.52 -19.58 2.82
N LEU A 131 -6.23 -20.70 2.16
CA LEU A 131 -6.06 -22.02 2.78
C LEU A 131 -4.82 -22.72 2.21
N GLY A 132 -3.68 -22.03 2.23
CA GLY A 132 -2.45 -22.66 1.79
C GLY A 132 -2.10 -23.91 2.62
N SER A 133 -1.25 -24.77 2.05
CA SER A 133 -0.86 -26.03 2.67
C SER A 133 0.04 -25.77 3.88
N GLY A 134 -0.53 -25.78 5.08
CA GLY A 134 0.25 -25.72 6.32
C GLY A 134 0.00 -24.54 7.23
N SER A 135 -1.05 -23.73 7.02
CA SER A 135 -1.46 -22.72 8.00
C SER A 135 -1.52 -23.33 9.40
N HIS A 136 -0.68 -22.84 10.32
CA HIS A 136 -0.50 -23.41 11.68
C HIS A 136 -1.67 -23.04 12.60
N GLY A 137 -2.89 -23.29 12.15
CA GLY A 137 -4.13 -22.80 12.77
C GLY A 137 -4.35 -21.29 12.62
N VAL A 138 -3.51 -20.60 11.85
CA VAL A 138 -3.64 -19.17 11.59
C VAL A 138 -4.46 -18.96 10.32
N GLU A 139 -5.66 -18.40 10.48
CA GLU A 139 -6.49 -17.94 9.37
C GLU A 139 -5.95 -16.63 8.80
N VAL A 140 -6.34 -16.31 7.57
CA VAL A 140 -6.04 -14.99 6.98
C VAL A 140 -6.61 -13.91 7.92
N PRO A 141 -5.80 -12.96 8.40
CA PRO A 141 -6.29 -11.95 9.33
C PRO A 141 -7.35 -11.08 8.65
N ASN A 142 -8.45 -10.77 9.34
CA ASN A 142 -9.48 -9.86 8.86
C ASN A 142 -9.21 -8.46 9.40
N LEU A 143 -8.23 -7.77 8.81
CA LEU A 143 -7.86 -6.42 9.22
C LEU A 143 -8.40 -5.38 8.24
N ALA A 144 -8.84 -4.25 8.76
CA ALA A 144 -9.17 -3.03 8.01
C ALA A 144 -8.27 -1.87 8.46
N TYR A 145 -7.96 -0.92 7.59
CA TYR A 145 -7.07 0.22 7.90
C TYR A 145 -5.70 -0.19 8.47
N SER A 146 -5.24 -1.37 8.07
CA SER A 146 -3.99 -1.98 8.52
C SER A 146 -2.90 -1.86 7.45
N THR A 147 -1.75 -2.47 7.71
CA THR A 147 -0.67 -2.56 6.73
C THR A 147 -0.56 -3.96 6.12
N LEU A 148 -0.12 -4.03 4.86
CA LEU A 148 0.40 -5.25 4.22
C LEU A 148 1.70 -4.89 3.48
N LEU A 149 2.82 -5.44 3.92
CA LEU A 149 4.15 -5.13 3.38
C LEU A 149 4.88 -6.39 2.93
N TYR A 150 5.70 -6.24 1.89
CA TYR A 150 6.59 -7.29 1.41
C TYR A 150 7.98 -7.15 2.03
N LEU A 151 8.54 -8.26 2.53
CA LEU A 151 9.94 -8.35 2.94
C LEU A 151 10.64 -9.49 2.17
N PRO A 152 11.89 -9.31 1.69
CA PRO A 152 12.63 -10.36 0.99
C PRO A 152 13.28 -11.38 1.94
N ALA A 153 12.52 -11.86 2.93
CA ALA A 153 12.85 -13.00 3.78
C ALA A 153 12.19 -14.28 3.23
N GLY A 154 12.80 -15.46 3.36
CA GLY A 154 12.30 -16.66 2.68
C GLY A 154 12.72 -16.74 1.21
N GLU A 155 12.27 -17.79 0.51
CA GLU A 155 12.66 -18.06 -0.89
C GLU A 155 12.03 -17.09 -1.89
N LEU A 156 10.74 -16.77 -1.70
CA LEU A 156 9.98 -15.82 -2.53
C LEU A 156 9.61 -14.53 -1.79
N GLY A 157 10.04 -14.38 -0.53
CA GLY A 157 9.61 -13.28 0.32
C GLY A 157 8.45 -13.66 1.24
N VAL A 158 8.23 -12.82 2.24
CA VAL A 158 7.09 -12.89 3.15
C VAL A 158 6.25 -11.62 3.04
N LEU A 159 4.96 -11.76 3.32
CA LEU A 159 4.07 -10.64 3.58
C LEU A 159 3.91 -10.47 5.09
N VAL A 160 3.95 -9.22 5.56
CA VAL A 160 3.77 -8.86 6.97
C VAL A 160 2.56 -7.95 7.10
N SER A 161 1.65 -8.29 8.00
CA SER A 161 0.45 -7.51 8.30
C SER A 161 0.21 -7.38 9.80
N PHE A 162 -0.26 -6.22 10.24
CA PHE A 162 -0.59 -5.90 11.62
C PHE A 162 -1.35 -4.56 11.67
N GLY A 163 -1.90 -4.24 12.84
CA GLY A 163 -2.56 -2.97 13.13
C GLY A 163 -3.91 -2.81 12.44
N GLY A 164 -4.49 -1.61 12.56
CA GLY A 164 -5.84 -1.33 12.09
C GLY A 164 -6.91 -1.99 12.95
N LEU A 165 -8.11 -2.13 12.39
CA LEU A 165 -9.27 -2.72 13.05
C LEU A 165 -9.34 -4.22 12.76
N ASN A 166 -9.69 -5.01 13.77
CA ASN A 166 -9.97 -6.43 13.63
C ASN A 166 -11.48 -6.65 13.44
N ASP A 167 -11.85 -7.00 12.21
CA ASP A 167 -13.24 -7.16 11.79
C ASP A 167 -13.69 -8.63 11.80
N THR A 168 -12.95 -9.55 12.46
CA THR A 168 -13.34 -10.98 12.58
C THR A 168 -14.73 -11.21 13.19
N ALA A 169 -15.28 -10.24 13.93
CA ALA A 169 -16.61 -10.33 14.56
C ALA A 169 -17.77 -9.74 13.74
N ILE A 170 -17.50 -9.11 12.58
CA ILE A 170 -18.54 -8.40 11.82
C ILE A 170 -19.33 -9.38 10.95
N THR A 171 -20.48 -9.81 11.46
CA THR A 171 -21.55 -10.48 10.70
C THR A 171 -22.60 -9.46 10.24
N GLU A 172 -23.49 -9.81 9.30
CA GLU A 172 -24.64 -8.97 8.88
C GLU A 172 -25.51 -8.42 10.05
N SER A 173 -25.39 -9.01 11.25
CA SER A 173 -26.14 -8.62 12.46
C SER A 173 -25.30 -7.87 13.51
N TYR A 174 -23.99 -7.72 13.30
CA TYR A 174 -23.12 -7.03 14.26
C TYR A 174 -23.17 -5.51 14.02
N THR A 175 -23.77 -4.80 14.95
CA THR A 175 -23.88 -3.33 14.99
C THR A 175 -22.96 -2.71 16.04
N GLY A 176 -22.04 -3.50 16.61
CA GLY A 176 -21.04 -3.02 17.58
C GLY A 176 -19.90 -2.25 16.89
N PRO A 177 -19.13 -1.46 17.66
CA PRO A 177 -17.95 -0.78 17.14
C PRO A 177 -16.91 -1.81 16.68
N SER A 178 -16.22 -1.53 15.57
CA SER A 178 -15.03 -2.29 15.17
C SER A 178 -13.99 -2.28 16.30
N VAL A 179 -13.26 -3.38 16.47
CA VAL A 179 -12.32 -3.53 17.60
C VAL A 179 -10.90 -3.28 17.10
N PRO A 180 -10.15 -2.33 17.66
CA PRO A 180 -8.74 -2.15 17.30
C PRO A 180 -7.94 -3.44 17.51
N SER A 181 -7.08 -3.77 16.55
CA SER A 181 -6.23 -4.96 16.63
C SER A 181 -5.09 -4.78 17.63
N ASP A 182 -4.59 -5.90 18.17
CA ASP A 182 -3.42 -5.90 19.05
C ASP A 182 -2.14 -5.72 18.23
N ASN A 183 -1.53 -4.54 18.30
CA ASN A 183 -0.27 -4.20 17.61
C ASN A 183 0.94 -5.06 18.04
N SER A 184 0.82 -5.87 19.09
CA SER A 184 1.82 -6.89 19.45
C SER A 184 1.71 -8.16 18.62
N ILE A 185 0.62 -8.38 17.89
CA ILE A 185 0.43 -9.58 17.07
C ILE A 185 0.76 -9.26 15.61
N ILE A 186 1.84 -9.88 15.12
CA ILE A 186 2.31 -9.71 13.75
C ILE A 186 1.94 -10.95 12.94
N TYR A 187 1.20 -10.77 11.86
CA TYR A 187 0.85 -11.83 10.91
C TYR A 187 1.90 -11.91 9.81
N ILE A 188 2.37 -13.13 9.53
CA ILE A 188 3.40 -13.38 8.53
C ILE A 188 2.89 -14.45 7.57
N TYR A 189 2.87 -14.15 6.28
CA TYR A 189 2.59 -15.10 5.22
C TYR A 189 3.85 -15.36 4.41
N ASP A 190 4.32 -16.60 4.36
CA ASP A 190 5.39 -16.98 3.44
C ASP A 190 4.82 -17.33 2.07
N ILE A 191 5.33 -16.64 1.03
CA ILE A 191 4.84 -16.77 -0.34
C ILE A 191 5.18 -18.15 -0.92
N ALA A 192 6.33 -18.74 -0.54
CA ALA A 192 6.79 -19.99 -1.11
C ALA A 192 6.02 -21.21 -0.58
N SER A 193 5.82 -21.28 0.73
CA SER A 193 5.09 -22.37 1.40
C SER A 193 3.58 -22.14 1.49
N HIS A 194 3.10 -20.96 1.07
CA HIS A 194 1.70 -20.55 1.21
C HIS A 194 1.19 -20.64 2.66
N THR A 195 2.04 -20.36 3.64
CA THR A 195 1.72 -20.60 5.06
C THR A 195 1.65 -19.31 5.86
N TRP A 196 0.63 -19.22 6.72
CA TRP A 196 0.47 -18.16 7.71
C TRP A 196 1.00 -18.54 9.09
N TRP A 197 1.65 -17.58 9.75
CA TRP A 197 2.01 -17.60 11.16
C TRP A 197 1.60 -16.31 11.86
N THR A 198 1.55 -16.38 13.19
CA THR A 198 1.57 -15.21 14.06
C THR A 198 2.84 -15.22 14.90
N GLN A 199 3.45 -14.05 15.06
CA GLN A 199 4.58 -13.86 15.96
C GLN A 199 4.26 -12.70 16.89
N LYS A 200 4.39 -12.94 18.19
CA LYS A 200 4.23 -11.89 19.19
C LYS A 200 5.47 -11.00 19.20
N ALA A 201 5.25 -9.71 19.09
CA ALA A 201 6.25 -8.66 19.20
C ALA A 201 6.38 -8.18 20.66
N SER A 202 7.51 -7.51 20.94
CA SER A 202 7.87 -6.95 22.24
C SER A 202 8.41 -5.52 22.06
N GLY A 203 8.82 -4.86 23.16
CA GLY A 203 9.35 -3.49 23.11
C GLY A 203 8.26 -2.43 23.23
N ASP A 204 8.47 -1.29 22.59
CA ASP A 204 7.58 -0.11 22.65
C ASP A 204 6.39 -0.28 21.71
N ILE A 205 5.51 -1.25 22.01
CA ILE A 205 4.35 -1.58 21.18
C ILE A 205 3.47 -0.33 21.00
N PRO A 206 3.14 0.07 19.76
CA PRO A 206 2.23 1.19 19.50
C PRO A 206 0.88 0.96 20.18
N PRO A 207 0.27 1.98 20.80
CA PRO A 207 -1.07 1.85 21.37
C PRO A 207 -2.07 1.31 20.35
N THR A 208 -2.99 0.44 20.77
CA THR A 208 -3.94 -0.24 19.87
C THR A 208 -4.87 0.71 19.13
N TRP A 209 -5.13 1.89 19.70
CA TRP A 209 -5.95 2.91 19.07
C TRP A 209 -5.27 3.62 17.90
N VAL A 210 -3.95 3.45 17.68
CA VAL A 210 -3.27 4.00 16.50
C VAL A 210 -3.62 3.15 15.28
N ILE A 211 -4.57 3.65 14.48
CA ILE A 211 -5.02 3.05 13.20
C ILE A 211 -4.88 4.08 12.07
N ASP A 212 -5.24 3.76 10.83
CA ASP A 212 -5.13 4.69 9.67
C ASP A 212 -3.72 5.28 9.45
N PHE A 213 -2.71 4.59 9.97
CA PHE A 213 -1.32 4.92 9.74
C PHE A 213 -0.91 4.46 8.34
N CYS A 214 0.19 5.02 7.85
CA CYS A 214 0.88 4.47 6.70
C CYS A 214 2.17 3.80 7.14
N SER A 215 2.75 2.97 6.28
CA SER A 215 3.94 2.20 6.63
C SER A 215 4.92 2.07 5.47
N GLY A 216 6.14 1.66 5.80
CA GLY A 216 7.17 1.35 4.82
C GLY A 216 8.33 0.59 5.45
N ALA A 217 9.04 -0.21 4.66
CA ALA A 217 10.13 -1.05 5.15
C ALA A 217 11.50 -0.62 4.61
N ALA A 218 12.52 -0.69 5.46
CA ALA A 218 13.93 -0.60 5.12
C ALA A 218 14.64 -1.94 5.42
N ILE A 219 15.74 -2.21 4.73
CA ILE A 219 16.59 -3.38 4.96
C ILE A 219 17.93 -2.87 5.48
N SER A 220 18.41 -3.44 6.58
CA SER A 220 19.73 -3.09 7.11
C SER A 220 20.83 -3.31 6.06
N PRO A 221 21.92 -2.52 6.06
CA PRO A 221 22.95 -2.63 5.02
C PRO A 221 23.63 -4.01 4.92
N ASP A 222 23.68 -4.76 6.02
CA ASP A 222 24.15 -6.15 6.06
C ASP A 222 23.10 -7.19 5.62
N GLY A 223 21.87 -6.76 5.34
CA GLY A 223 20.74 -7.62 4.98
C GLY A 223 20.18 -8.45 6.14
N GLY A 224 20.70 -8.27 7.36
CA GLY A 224 20.38 -9.11 8.52
C GLY A 224 19.03 -8.81 9.17
N ALA A 225 18.54 -7.57 9.05
CA ALA A 225 17.31 -7.10 9.66
C ALA A 225 16.46 -6.26 8.70
N PHE A 226 15.17 -6.23 8.99
CA PHE A 226 14.17 -5.41 8.32
C PHE A 226 13.55 -4.46 9.36
N HIS A 227 13.30 -3.23 8.95
CA HIS A 227 12.76 -2.19 9.81
C HIS A 227 11.50 -1.63 9.17
N ILE A 228 10.33 -2.04 9.66
CA ILE A 228 9.03 -1.54 9.20
C ILE A 228 8.68 -0.32 10.04
N THR A 229 8.70 0.87 9.42
CA THR A 229 8.29 2.13 10.05
C THR A 229 6.82 2.39 9.78
N ILE A 230 6.05 2.76 10.82
CA ILE A 230 4.72 3.34 10.68
C ILE A 230 4.78 4.84 10.99
N TYR A 231 3.95 5.62 10.32
CA TYR A 231 3.81 7.06 10.56
C TYR A 231 2.35 7.48 10.58
N GLY A 232 2.02 8.33 11.54
CA GLY A 232 0.72 8.95 11.69
C GLY A 232 -0.32 7.98 12.21
N GLY A 233 -1.57 8.36 12.05
CA GLY A 233 -2.74 7.57 12.39
C GLY A 233 -3.80 8.36 13.13
N SER A 234 -4.97 7.76 13.29
CA SER A 234 -6.05 8.26 14.11
C SER A 234 -6.03 7.58 15.48
N ASN A 235 -6.53 8.28 16.49
CA ASN A 235 -6.90 7.76 17.80
C ASN A 235 -8.44 7.77 17.88
N GLU A 236 -9.07 6.60 17.82
CA GLU A 236 -10.53 6.51 17.88
C GLU A 236 -11.12 6.93 19.24
N GLU A 237 -10.36 6.85 20.33
CA GLU A 237 -10.85 7.15 21.69
C GLU A 237 -11.17 8.65 21.84
N ASP A 238 -10.30 9.50 21.29
CA ASP A 238 -10.39 10.96 21.41
C ASP A 238 -10.76 11.67 20.09
N ALA A 239 -10.93 10.91 19.00
CA ALA A 239 -11.08 11.42 17.64
C ALA A 239 -9.90 12.32 17.17
N ASP A 240 -8.77 12.26 17.86
CA ASP A 240 -7.56 12.98 17.54
C ASP A 240 -6.73 12.23 16.51
N PHE A 241 -5.88 12.95 15.77
CA PHE A 241 -4.85 12.33 14.95
C PHE A 241 -3.50 12.39 15.68
N THR A 242 -2.59 11.52 15.28
CA THR A 242 -1.22 11.51 15.77
C THR A 242 -0.24 11.63 14.61
N GLU A 243 0.97 12.08 14.90
CA GLU A 243 2.12 12.02 13.98
C GLU A 243 3.18 11.04 14.47
N ALA A 244 2.78 10.12 15.36
CA ALA A 244 3.68 9.16 15.97
C ALA A 244 4.45 8.36 14.91
N VAL A 245 5.70 8.04 15.26
CA VAL A 245 6.59 7.21 14.44
C VAL A 245 7.05 6.04 15.30
N TYR A 246 6.70 4.84 14.87
CA TYR A 246 7.17 3.60 15.48
C TYR A 246 7.84 2.73 14.43
N THR A 247 8.74 1.87 14.85
CA THR A 247 9.43 0.94 13.95
C THR A 247 9.48 -0.46 14.54
N LEU A 248 9.02 -1.44 13.77
CA LEU A 248 9.14 -2.85 14.08
C LEU A 248 10.39 -3.41 13.42
N SER A 249 11.33 -3.90 14.23
CA SER A 249 12.51 -4.64 13.77
C SER A 249 12.23 -6.13 13.66
N ILE A 250 12.55 -6.74 12.52
CA ILE A 250 12.44 -8.17 12.22
C ILE A 250 13.84 -8.67 11.84
N PRO A 251 14.35 -9.80 12.36
CA PRO A 251 13.64 -10.91 13.00
C PRO A 251 13.51 -10.85 14.53
N SER A 252 13.86 -9.75 15.19
CA SER A 252 13.70 -9.65 16.66
C SER A 252 12.25 -9.43 17.11
N PHE A 253 11.35 -9.05 16.19
CA PHE A 253 9.97 -8.63 16.47
C PHE A 253 9.93 -7.65 17.65
N THR A 254 10.73 -6.60 17.56
CA THR A 254 10.86 -5.57 18.59
C THR A 254 10.36 -4.25 18.04
N TRP A 255 9.35 -3.69 18.69
CA TRP A 255 8.90 -2.33 18.45
C TRP A 255 9.83 -1.34 19.14
N ILE A 256 10.13 -0.26 18.43
CA ILE A 256 10.94 0.88 18.88
C ILE A 256 10.12 2.15 18.63
N ASN A 257 10.01 3.01 19.64
CA ASN A 257 9.38 4.32 19.49
C ASN A 257 10.39 5.36 18.99
N ALA A 258 10.18 5.90 17.80
CA ALA A 258 11.00 6.95 17.19
C ALA A 258 10.29 8.32 17.15
N THR A 259 9.13 8.44 17.81
CA THR A 259 8.27 9.63 17.77
C THR A 259 9.00 10.88 18.25
N SER A 260 9.69 10.80 19.39
CA SER A 260 10.41 11.95 19.96
C SER A 260 11.58 12.42 19.10
N VAL A 261 12.18 11.53 18.30
CA VAL A 261 13.24 11.87 17.33
C VAL A 261 12.62 12.57 16.13
N SER A 262 11.55 11.99 15.58
CA SER A 262 10.80 12.56 14.44
C SER A 262 10.30 13.97 14.71
N TYR A 263 9.74 14.21 15.90
CA TYR A 263 9.13 15.48 16.28
C TYR A 263 10.12 16.65 16.26
N GLN A 264 11.43 16.41 16.41
CA GLN A 264 12.45 17.47 16.43
C GLN A 264 12.56 18.22 15.10
N SER A 265 12.16 17.59 14.00
CA SER A 265 12.22 18.15 12.65
C SER A 265 10.85 18.32 12.00
N ASN A 266 9.79 17.91 12.70
CA ASN A 266 8.44 17.92 12.15
C ASN A 266 7.86 19.34 12.18
N ALA A 267 7.66 19.92 10.99
CA ALA A 267 7.10 21.25 10.84
C ALA A 267 5.65 21.36 11.37
N GLU A 268 4.86 20.29 11.29
CA GLU A 268 3.46 20.30 11.74
C GLU A 268 3.36 20.37 13.27
N GLN A 269 4.17 19.59 13.98
CA GLN A 269 4.31 19.67 15.44
C GLN A 269 4.79 21.03 15.94
N SER A 270 5.55 21.76 15.12
CA SER A 270 6.03 23.11 15.47
C SER A 270 4.92 24.16 15.46
N VAL A 271 3.78 23.87 14.80
CA VAL A 271 2.61 24.75 14.78
C VAL A 271 1.74 24.52 16.01
N ASN A 272 1.48 23.27 16.36
CA ASN A 272 0.76 22.89 17.56
C ASN A 272 1.16 21.47 17.98
N ALA A 273 1.39 21.26 19.28
CA ALA A 273 1.72 19.96 19.83
C ALA A 273 0.60 18.90 19.70
N THR A 274 -0.62 19.33 19.37
CA THR A 274 -1.76 18.43 19.05
C THR A 274 -1.92 18.19 17.56
N ALA A 275 -0.95 18.57 16.73
CA ALA A 275 -0.97 18.27 15.31
C ALA A 275 -0.93 16.74 15.10
N GLY A 276 -1.73 16.28 14.14
CA GLY A 276 -1.91 14.87 13.84
C GLY A 276 -2.25 14.66 12.37
N ARG A 277 -1.81 13.54 11.79
CA ARG A 277 -2.09 13.19 10.40
C ARG A 277 -2.49 11.72 10.27
N ALA A 278 -3.62 11.48 9.60
CA ALA A 278 -4.14 10.14 9.34
C ALA A 278 -4.58 10.00 7.87
N THR A 279 -4.84 8.76 7.42
CA THR A 279 -5.34 8.41 6.08
C THR A 279 -4.42 8.77 4.90
N GLN A 280 -3.13 9.01 5.19
CA GLN A 280 -2.07 9.20 4.21
C GLN A 280 -1.63 7.87 3.57
N SER A 281 -1.05 7.96 2.37
CA SER A 281 -0.39 6.83 1.70
C SER A 281 1.12 6.99 1.77
N CYS A 282 1.86 5.88 1.90
CA CYS A 282 3.32 5.91 1.98
C CYS A 282 4.00 4.92 1.04
N GLN A 283 5.20 5.29 0.57
CA GLN A 283 6.08 4.46 -0.23
C GLN A 283 7.54 4.72 0.17
N VAL A 284 8.37 3.67 0.21
CA VAL A 284 9.79 3.83 0.53
C VAL A 284 10.61 3.95 -0.74
N TYR A 285 11.33 5.06 -0.87
CA TYR A 285 12.30 5.26 -1.94
C TYR A 285 13.68 4.75 -1.53
N LYS A 286 14.27 3.87 -2.36
CA LYS A 286 15.60 3.25 -2.17
C LYS A 286 15.85 2.64 -0.78
N GLY A 287 14.79 2.17 -0.12
CA GLY A 287 14.88 1.61 1.23
C GLY A 287 15.27 2.61 2.33
N ALA A 288 15.30 3.92 2.04
CA ALA A 288 15.93 4.91 2.93
C ALA A 288 15.10 6.16 3.21
N GLN A 289 14.07 6.45 2.39
CA GLN A 289 13.23 7.62 2.58
C GLN A 289 11.76 7.22 2.44
N LEU A 290 10.97 7.43 3.50
CA LEU A 290 9.53 7.23 3.48
C LEU A 290 8.88 8.47 2.86
N VAL A 291 8.33 8.32 1.67
CA VAL A 291 7.57 9.35 0.98
C VAL A 291 6.11 9.22 1.43
N VAL A 292 5.59 10.30 1.99
CA VAL A 292 4.21 10.40 2.48
C VAL A 292 3.42 11.30 1.54
N VAL A 293 2.26 10.82 1.10
CA VAL A 293 1.37 11.54 0.19
C VAL A 293 -0.03 11.64 0.77
N GLY A 294 -0.58 12.85 0.78
CA GLY A 294 -1.94 13.15 1.20
C GLY A 294 -2.17 12.93 2.70
N GLY A 295 -3.38 12.51 3.04
CA GLY A 295 -3.86 12.41 4.42
C GLY A 295 -4.56 13.67 4.91
N SER A 296 -5.38 13.47 5.92
CA SER A 296 -6.10 14.53 6.63
C SER A 296 -5.26 14.98 7.83
N VAL A 297 -5.21 16.29 8.06
CA VAL A 297 -4.50 16.88 9.20
C VAL A 297 -5.48 17.50 10.17
N ARG A 298 -5.21 17.31 11.47
CA ARG A 298 -5.98 17.93 12.55
C ARG A 298 -5.07 18.58 13.58
N LEU A 299 -5.57 19.62 14.22
CA LEU A 299 -5.01 20.20 15.44
C LEU A 299 -6.00 19.94 16.58
N GLY A 300 -5.80 18.85 17.32
CA GLY A 300 -6.87 18.30 18.16
C GLY A 300 -8.10 17.92 17.32
N ASN A 301 -9.26 18.53 17.60
CA ASN A 301 -10.50 18.29 16.86
C ASN A 301 -10.66 19.15 15.59
N ASP A 302 -9.79 20.14 15.35
CA ASP A 302 -9.93 21.08 14.24
C ASP A 302 -9.26 20.56 12.98
N THR A 303 -10.06 20.24 11.95
CA THR A 303 -9.57 19.80 10.64
C THR A 303 -8.91 20.95 9.88
N GLN A 304 -7.72 20.69 9.33
CA GLN A 304 -6.91 21.68 8.62
C GLN A 304 -6.92 21.42 7.10
N ASP A 305 -6.67 22.48 6.32
CA ASP A 305 -6.35 22.35 4.91
C ASP A 305 -4.96 21.69 4.74
N SER A 306 -4.92 20.48 4.20
CA SER A 306 -3.70 19.66 4.04
C SER A 306 -2.95 19.88 2.71
N CYS A 307 -3.26 20.97 2.00
CA CYS A 307 -2.64 21.33 0.72
C CYS A 307 -1.88 22.67 0.78
N ASN A 308 -1.14 22.92 1.86
CA ASN A 308 -0.43 24.19 2.08
C ASN A 308 1.04 23.99 2.52
N PRO A 309 1.87 25.06 2.57
CA PRO A 309 3.30 24.92 2.89
C PRO A 309 3.61 24.36 4.29
N VAL A 310 2.72 24.53 5.26
CA VAL A 310 2.86 23.98 6.63
C VAL A 310 2.38 22.52 6.65
N PHE A 311 1.15 22.30 6.18
CA PHE A 311 0.55 20.97 6.08
C PHE A 311 0.69 20.48 4.64
N SER A 312 1.91 20.09 4.26
CA SER A 312 2.20 19.71 2.89
C SER A 312 1.55 18.36 2.53
N PRO A 313 1.00 18.21 1.32
CA PRO A 313 0.45 16.94 0.86
C PRO A 313 1.54 15.97 0.39
N LEU A 314 2.80 16.41 0.31
CA LEU A 314 3.95 15.57 -0.01
C LEU A 314 5.04 15.81 1.03
N ARG A 315 5.44 14.77 1.76
CA ARG A 315 6.46 14.83 2.81
C ARG A 315 7.46 13.68 2.63
N ALA A 316 8.65 13.85 3.19
CA ALA A 316 9.67 12.81 3.14
C ALA A 316 10.37 12.68 4.49
N LEU A 317 10.38 11.47 5.05
CA LEU A 317 11.07 11.14 6.29
C LEU A 317 12.33 10.33 5.93
N ASP A 318 13.51 10.81 6.31
CA ASP A 318 14.73 10.02 6.21
C ASP A 318 14.70 8.90 7.25
N LEU A 319 14.63 7.65 6.80
CA LEU A 319 14.52 6.49 7.67
C LEU A 319 15.82 6.18 8.42
N SER A 320 16.95 6.81 8.08
CA SER A 320 18.24 6.63 8.77
C SER A 320 18.38 7.54 9.99
N THR A 321 17.61 8.62 10.04
CA THR A 321 17.68 9.66 11.09
C THR A 321 16.33 9.94 11.74
N TYR A 322 15.23 9.49 11.13
CA TYR A 322 13.87 9.93 11.40
C TYR A 322 13.69 11.45 11.29
N ALA A 323 14.51 12.14 10.51
CA ALA A 323 14.34 13.57 10.26
C ALA A 323 13.45 13.82 9.03
N TRP A 324 12.44 14.67 9.19
CA TRP A 324 11.65 15.21 8.08
C TRP A 324 12.53 16.09 7.19
N GLN A 325 12.40 15.86 5.89
CA GLN A 325 13.22 16.51 4.87
C GLN A 325 12.40 17.59 4.17
N GLN A 326 13.08 18.68 3.82
CA GLN A 326 12.52 19.78 3.02
C GLN A 326 12.81 19.60 1.52
N ILE A 327 13.76 18.72 1.18
CA ILE A 327 14.15 18.42 -0.21
C ILE A 327 14.29 16.91 -0.34
N PHE A 328 13.66 16.35 -1.38
CA PHE A 328 13.76 14.93 -1.68
C PHE A 328 15.18 14.60 -2.12
N ASN A 329 15.78 13.56 -1.52
CA ASN A 329 17.15 13.16 -1.86
C ASN A 329 17.14 11.91 -2.76
N PRO A 330 17.36 12.05 -4.09
CA PRO A 330 17.34 10.90 -4.98
C PRO A 330 18.53 9.95 -4.81
N ASN A 331 19.58 10.38 -4.10
CA ASN A 331 20.84 9.66 -3.89
C ASN A 331 21.01 9.14 -2.47
N ILE A 332 19.95 9.19 -1.66
CA ILE A 332 19.96 8.70 -0.29
C ILE A 332 20.28 7.19 -0.23
N SER A 333 20.94 6.78 0.83
CA SER A 333 21.23 5.38 1.14
C SER A 333 20.94 5.15 2.61
N TYR A 334 20.35 3.99 2.92
CA TYR A 334 19.89 3.68 4.26
C TYR A 334 21.06 3.33 5.18
N GLN A 335 20.96 3.79 6.42
CA GLN A 335 21.74 3.28 7.55
C GLN A 335 20.78 2.94 8.68
N VAL A 336 21.12 1.96 9.50
CA VAL A 336 20.32 1.64 10.69
C VAL A 336 20.37 2.84 11.64
N PRO A 337 19.23 3.45 12.01
CA PRO A 337 19.19 4.56 12.94
C PRO A 337 19.74 4.20 14.31
N GLU A 338 20.30 5.21 14.99
CA GLU A 338 20.76 5.07 16.37
C GLU A 338 19.68 4.59 17.33
N VAL A 339 18.46 5.11 17.20
CA VAL A 339 17.32 4.69 18.01
C VAL A 339 16.99 3.20 17.83
N ILE A 340 17.31 2.59 16.68
CA ILE A 340 17.12 1.16 16.44
C ILE A 340 18.30 0.34 16.97
N TYR A 341 19.54 0.63 16.54
CA TYR A 341 20.68 -0.23 16.90
C TYR A 341 21.02 -0.17 18.39
N ASN A 342 20.63 0.90 19.10
CA ASN A 342 20.74 0.94 20.56
C ASN A 342 19.81 -0.06 21.26
N VAL A 343 18.71 -0.45 20.60
CA VAL A 343 17.75 -1.44 21.12
C VAL A 343 18.17 -2.85 20.70
N ILE A 344 18.39 -3.10 19.41
CA ILE A 344 18.62 -4.46 18.88
C ILE A 344 20.10 -4.85 18.78
N GLY A 345 21.01 -3.94 19.13
CA GLY A 345 22.46 -4.08 18.95
C GLY A 345 22.93 -3.78 17.53
N GLY A 346 24.24 -3.93 17.30
CA GLY A 346 24.88 -3.61 16.02
C GLY A 346 25.30 -2.15 15.93
N ASN A 347 25.25 -1.60 14.71
CA ASN A 347 25.54 -0.20 14.41
C ASN A 347 24.84 0.24 13.11
N ALA A 348 25.16 1.44 12.62
CA ALA A 348 24.61 2.02 11.39
C ALA A 348 24.73 1.13 10.13
N SER A 349 25.71 0.22 10.07
CA SER A 349 25.90 -0.73 8.97
C SER A 349 25.13 -2.05 9.14
N GLY A 350 24.36 -2.21 10.22
CA GLY A 350 23.71 -3.46 10.60
C GLY A 350 24.47 -4.22 11.69
N GLY A 351 24.37 -5.55 11.68
CA GLY A 351 24.99 -6.44 12.66
C GLY A 351 24.21 -6.55 13.96
N ALA A 352 22.88 -6.51 13.89
CA ALA A 352 22.01 -6.64 15.06
C ALA A 352 22.35 -7.92 15.85
N THR A 353 22.43 -7.81 17.18
CA THR A 353 22.72 -8.95 18.07
C THR A 353 21.44 -9.64 18.54
N GLN A 354 20.33 -8.91 18.58
CA GLN A 354 19.01 -9.49 18.77
C GLN A 354 18.47 -9.97 17.41
N THR A 355 18.65 -11.25 17.12
CA THR A 355 18.24 -11.87 15.85
C THR A 355 17.06 -12.83 15.99
N THR A 356 16.41 -12.85 17.15
CA THR A 356 15.25 -13.70 17.46
C THR A 356 14.28 -12.95 18.38
N PRO A 357 12.99 -13.30 18.39
CA PRO A 357 12.04 -12.75 19.36
C PRO A 357 12.47 -13.02 20.80
N SER A 358 12.31 -12.03 21.66
CA SER A 358 12.66 -12.12 23.10
C SER A 358 11.84 -13.20 23.83
N SER A 359 10.59 -13.42 23.41
CA SER A 359 9.72 -14.48 23.90
C SER A 359 9.92 -15.83 23.19
N GLY A 360 10.89 -15.92 22.26
CA GLY A 360 11.06 -17.06 21.37
C GLY A 360 10.12 -17.06 20.16
N TRP A 361 10.42 -17.93 19.21
CA TRP A 361 9.63 -18.15 18.01
C TRP A 361 8.35 -18.92 18.31
N THR A 362 7.22 -18.46 17.76
CA THR A 362 5.96 -19.22 17.82
C THR A 362 6.09 -20.57 17.10
N ASP A 363 6.87 -20.62 16.02
CA ASP A 363 7.12 -21.82 15.23
C ASP A 363 8.57 -21.85 14.69
N GLN A 364 9.20 -23.02 14.66
CA GLN A 364 10.59 -23.18 14.20
C GLN A 364 10.74 -23.09 12.68
N GLN A 365 9.69 -23.40 11.91
CA GLN A 365 9.67 -23.20 10.46
C GLN A 365 9.69 -21.71 10.12
N LEU A 366 8.92 -20.89 10.85
CA LEU A 366 8.98 -19.43 10.71
C LEU A 366 10.40 -18.90 10.98
N ALA A 367 11.06 -19.40 12.04
CA ALA A 367 12.44 -19.05 12.33
C ALA A 367 13.38 -19.37 11.15
N SER A 368 13.17 -20.50 10.50
CA SER A 368 13.95 -20.95 9.34
C SER A 368 13.70 -20.07 8.11
N VAL A 369 12.44 -19.71 7.83
CA VAL A 369 12.07 -18.78 6.76
C VAL A 369 12.73 -17.41 6.97
N MET A 370 12.73 -16.90 8.20
CA MET A 370 13.32 -15.59 8.54
C MET A 370 14.85 -15.55 8.43
N GLN A 371 15.53 -16.70 8.40
CA GLN A 371 16.97 -16.80 8.15
C GLN A 371 17.32 -16.82 6.65
N GLN A 372 16.34 -17.13 5.81
CA GLN A 372 16.52 -17.13 4.36
C GLN A 372 16.35 -15.73 3.78
N ARG A 373 16.92 -15.52 2.60
CA ARG A 373 16.77 -14.30 1.81
C ARG A 373 16.43 -14.68 0.38
N VAL A 374 15.63 -13.83 -0.24
CA VAL A 374 15.34 -13.96 -1.66
C VAL A 374 16.66 -13.86 -2.43
N PRO A 375 16.98 -14.84 -3.31
CA PRO A 375 18.18 -14.78 -4.13
C PRO A 375 18.18 -13.52 -4.99
N GLN A 376 19.11 -12.61 -4.72
CA GLN A 376 19.29 -11.45 -5.59
C GLN A 376 19.90 -11.93 -6.90
N ALA A 377 19.27 -11.61 -8.04
CA ALA A 377 19.87 -11.84 -9.34
C ALA A 377 21.17 -11.04 -9.43
N THR A 378 22.29 -11.71 -9.18
CA THR A 378 23.61 -11.12 -9.35
C THR A 378 23.82 -10.97 -10.85
N ASN A 379 23.78 -9.73 -11.34
CA ASN A 379 24.44 -9.38 -12.60
C ASN A 379 25.96 -9.42 -12.38
N THR A 380 26.51 -10.56 -11.98
CA THR A 380 27.94 -10.82 -12.00
C THR A 380 28.31 -11.16 -13.43
N SER A 381 28.79 -10.14 -14.15
CA SER A 381 29.60 -10.36 -15.35
C SER A 381 30.69 -11.39 -14.99
N PRO A 382 30.84 -12.51 -15.72
CA PRO A 382 31.86 -13.49 -15.40
C PRO A 382 33.22 -12.81 -15.45
N ALA A 383 33.89 -12.70 -14.30
CA ALA A 383 35.29 -12.31 -14.26
C ALA A 383 36.07 -13.38 -15.04
N THR A 384 36.50 -13.03 -16.26
CA THR A 384 37.48 -13.79 -17.03
C THR A 384 38.77 -13.89 -16.22
N THR A 385 38.95 -15.02 -15.54
CA THR A 385 40.23 -15.41 -14.97
C THR A 385 41.08 -16.01 -16.09
N SER A 386 41.94 -15.17 -16.67
CA SER A 386 43.03 -15.61 -17.56
C SER A 386 44.04 -16.43 -16.75
N PRO A 387 44.31 -17.71 -17.08
CA PRO A 387 45.40 -18.44 -16.44
C PRO A 387 46.72 -18.10 -17.13
N THR A 388 47.61 -17.41 -16.42
CA THR A 388 49.01 -17.24 -16.83
C THR A 388 49.76 -18.55 -16.56
N SER A 389 50.08 -19.30 -17.62
CA SER A 389 50.94 -20.49 -17.55
C SER A 389 52.41 -20.10 -17.40
N ALA A 390 53.05 -20.58 -16.34
CA ALA A 390 54.51 -20.70 -16.25
C ALA A 390 54.92 -22.11 -16.69
N ALA A 391 55.94 -22.20 -17.54
CA ALA A 391 56.38 -23.40 -18.24
C ALA A 391 57.48 -24.16 -17.49
N THR A 392 57.43 -25.50 -17.51
CA THR A 392 58.61 -26.39 -17.65
C THR A 392 58.15 -27.78 -18.13
N PRO A 393 58.99 -28.54 -18.90
CA PRO A 393 58.53 -29.49 -19.93
C PRO A 393 58.75 -30.98 -19.57
N SER A 394 58.38 -31.85 -20.55
CA SER A 394 58.57 -33.32 -20.68
C SER A 394 57.42 -34.17 -20.12
N THR A 395 56.85 -35.19 -20.78
CA THR A 395 57.25 -35.98 -21.96
C THR A 395 56.00 -36.63 -22.60
N SER A 396 56.13 -36.97 -23.87
CA SER A 396 55.17 -37.59 -24.81
C SER A 396 54.45 -38.88 -24.35
N GLN A 397 53.16 -39.00 -24.71
CA GLN A 397 52.55 -40.20 -25.33
C GLN A 397 51.12 -39.91 -25.86
N THR A 398 50.92 -40.16 -27.16
CA THR A 398 49.64 -40.25 -27.90
C THR A 398 49.12 -41.71 -27.90
N PRO A 399 47.97 -42.06 -28.54
CA PRO A 399 46.58 -41.66 -28.28
C PRO A 399 45.65 -42.92 -28.16
N SER A 400 44.41 -42.77 -27.69
CA SER A 400 43.36 -43.79 -27.94
C SER A 400 41.95 -43.19 -28.15
N LEU A 401 41.36 -43.62 -29.26
CA LEU A 401 40.01 -43.40 -29.82
C LEU A 401 38.91 -43.91 -28.85
N SER A 402 37.62 -43.55 -28.82
CA SER A 402 36.55 -43.22 -29.83
C SER A 402 35.18 -43.11 -29.06
N PRO A 403 33.96 -42.96 -29.66
CA PRO A 403 33.42 -42.02 -30.67
C PRO A 403 31.95 -41.50 -30.37
N SER A 404 31.44 -40.66 -31.31
CA SER A 404 30.02 -40.39 -31.71
C SER A 404 29.08 -39.64 -30.74
N ASN A 405 28.32 -38.60 -31.14
CA ASN A 405 27.42 -38.50 -32.28
C ASN A 405 27.32 -37.06 -32.84
N ILE A 406 27.59 -36.93 -34.15
CA ILE A 406 27.19 -35.80 -34.99
C ILE A 406 26.16 -36.37 -35.96
N GLY A 407 24.94 -35.85 -35.92
CA GLY A 407 23.89 -36.28 -36.84
C GLY A 407 22.48 -36.01 -36.34
N ALA A 408 22.09 -34.73 -36.24
CA ALA A 408 20.69 -34.33 -36.33
C ALA A 408 20.58 -32.83 -36.66
N ILE A 409 19.71 -32.52 -37.62
CA ILE A 409 19.26 -31.19 -38.05
C ILE A 409 20.06 -30.58 -39.21
N ALA A 410 19.92 -31.19 -40.38
CA ALA A 410 19.88 -30.49 -41.66
C ALA A 410 18.76 -31.11 -42.50
N GLY A 411 17.66 -30.38 -42.73
CA GLY A 411 16.62 -30.80 -43.68
C GLY A 411 15.19 -30.36 -43.37
N SER A 412 14.87 -29.06 -43.49
CA SER A 412 13.47 -28.58 -43.44
C SER A 412 13.19 -27.54 -44.53
N ALA A 413 13.30 -27.95 -45.80
CA ALA A 413 12.93 -27.08 -46.95
C ALA A 413 11.73 -27.57 -47.77
N VAL A 414 11.13 -28.74 -47.47
CA VAL A 414 10.04 -29.31 -48.30
C VAL A 414 8.69 -29.44 -47.57
N GLY A 415 8.64 -29.29 -46.24
CA GLY A 415 7.39 -29.37 -45.46
C GLY A 415 6.51 -28.12 -45.47
N GLY A 416 7.09 -26.94 -45.75
CA GLY A 416 6.38 -25.66 -45.64
C GLY A 416 5.33 -25.41 -46.72
N VAL A 417 5.53 -25.94 -47.92
CA VAL A 417 4.62 -25.67 -49.06
C VAL A 417 3.31 -26.47 -48.94
N ALA A 418 3.36 -27.69 -48.41
CA ALA A 418 2.17 -28.49 -48.17
C ALA A 418 1.29 -27.91 -47.04
N PHE A 419 1.90 -27.39 -45.97
CA PHE A 419 1.18 -26.78 -44.86
C PHE A 419 0.46 -25.49 -45.27
N LEU A 420 1.12 -24.64 -46.07
CA LEU A 420 0.52 -23.38 -46.56
C LEU A 420 -0.64 -23.62 -47.54
N ALA A 421 -0.58 -24.67 -48.36
CA ALA A 421 -1.68 -25.03 -49.25
C ALA A 421 -2.94 -25.52 -48.48
N ILE A 422 -2.74 -26.24 -47.38
CA ILE A 422 -3.82 -26.70 -46.50
C ILE A 422 -4.45 -25.51 -45.76
N LEU A 423 -3.65 -24.57 -45.27
CA LEU A 423 -4.17 -23.36 -44.60
C LEU A 423 -4.98 -22.47 -45.55
N ALA A 424 -4.52 -22.30 -46.81
CA ALA A 424 -5.25 -21.51 -47.79
C ALA A 424 -6.60 -22.13 -48.16
N THR A 425 -6.68 -23.46 -48.26
CA THR A 425 -7.94 -24.17 -48.57
C THR A 425 -8.94 -24.11 -47.41
N VAL A 426 -8.48 -24.23 -46.16
CA VAL A 426 -9.32 -24.10 -44.96
C VAL A 426 -9.90 -22.67 -44.83
N VAL A 427 -9.08 -21.63 -45.02
CA VAL A 427 -9.55 -20.23 -44.95
C VAL A 427 -10.55 -19.93 -46.07
N TRP A 428 -10.32 -20.44 -47.28
CA TRP A 428 -11.26 -20.27 -48.39
C TRP A 428 -12.61 -20.97 -48.12
N TYR A 429 -12.59 -22.18 -47.54
CA TYR A 429 -13.80 -22.91 -47.18
C TYR A 429 -14.65 -22.17 -46.14
N PHE A 430 -14.04 -21.65 -45.07
CA PHE A 430 -14.77 -20.89 -44.05
C PHE A 430 -15.29 -19.53 -44.55
N ARG A 431 -14.57 -18.86 -45.44
CA ARG A 431 -15.06 -17.62 -46.08
C ARG A 431 -16.23 -17.88 -47.03
N ARG A 432 -16.29 -19.06 -47.67
CA ARG A 432 -17.42 -19.47 -48.52
C ARG A 432 -18.64 -19.89 -47.69
N ALA A 433 -18.45 -20.52 -46.53
CA ALA A 433 -19.52 -20.89 -45.62
C ALA A 433 -20.22 -19.66 -45.00
N ARG A 434 -19.45 -18.63 -44.62
CA ARG A 434 -20.01 -17.38 -44.03
C ARG A 434 -20.78 -16.50 -45.03
N ARG A 435 -20.64 -16.71 -46.34
CA ARG A 435 -21.41 -15.98 -47.36
C ARG A 435 -22.76 -16.61 -47.70
N ARG A 436 -23.12 -17.74 -47.06
CA ARG A 436 -24.43 -18.41 -47.24
C ARG A 436 -25.39 -18.24 -46.06
N SER A 437 -24.99 -17.54 -45.00
CA SER A 437 -25.80 -17.34 -43.78
C SER A 437 -26.20 -15.89 -43.51
N SER A 438 -26.29 -15.05 -44.56
CA SER A 438 -26.89 -13.71 -44.47
C SER A 438 -28.30 -13.67 -45.04
N ARG A 439 -29.20 -14.52 -44.56
CA ARG A 439 -30.65 -14.33 -44.56
C ARG A 439 -31.24 -15.18 -43.44
N LEU A 440 -31.64 -14.54 -42.33
CA LEU A 440 -32.85 -14.81 -41.54
C LEU A 440 -32.79 -14.05 -40.19
N LYS A 441 -33.78 -13.15 -40.01
CA LYS A 441 -34.34 -12.59 -38.75
C LYS A 441 -33.42 -11.65 -37.95
N GLY A 442 -33.72 -10.37 -37.71
CA GLY A 442 -35.02 -9.75 -37.42
C GLY A 442 -35.18 -9.63 -35.90
N GLY A 443 -34.55 -8.61 -35.29
CA GLY A 443 -34.55 -8.39 -33.85
C GLY A 443 -35.53 -7.30 -33.44
N ASN A 444 -36.63 -7.70 -32.82
CA ASN A 444 -37.45 -6.93 -31.88
C ASN A 444 -37.98 -7.93 -30.86
N ALA A 445 -37.66 -7.73 -29.58
CA ALA A 445 -38.52 -7.98 -28.40
C ALA A 445 -37.67 -8.10 -27.14
N TYR A 446 -37.93 -7.19 -26.21
CA TYR A 446 -37.58 -7.26 -24.79
C TYR A 446 -38.11 -8.57 -24.18
N GLY A 447 -37.26 -9.27 -23.42
CA GLY A 447 -37.63 -10.43 -22.62
C GLY A 447 -37.90 -10.01 -21.17
N GLN A 448 -39.14 -10.28 -20.73
CA GLN A 448 -39.68 -10.05 -19.40
C GLN A 448 -39.02 -10.93 -18.33
N VAL A 449 -38.89 -10.37 -17.12
CA VAL A 449 -38.69 -11.09 -15.86
C VAL A 449 -40.08 -11.42 -15.28
N PRO A 450 -40.36 -12.64 -14.77
CA PRO A 450 -41.63 -12.95 -14.11
C PRO A 450 -41.65 -12.42 -12.66
N THR A 451 -42.72 -11.71 -12.31
CA THR A 451 -43.08 -11.31 -10.94
C THR A 451 -44.24 -12.16 -10.43
N ASP A 452 -44.12 -12.69 -9.22
CA ASP A 452 -45.21 -13.16 -8.35
C ASP A 452 -44.68 -13.03 -6.90
N GLY A 453 -45.28 -12.35 -5.92
CA GLY A 453 -46.50 -11.53 -5.86
C GLY A 453 -46.49 -10.65 -4.58
N THR A 454 -47.41 -9.66 -4.55
CA THR A 454 -48.21 -9.15 -3.40
C THR A 454 -47.52 -8.83 -2.06
N GLU A 455 -47.62 -7.67 -1.39
CA GLU A 455 -48.49 -6.48 -1.46
C GLU A 455 -47.83 -5.24 -0.79
N ASN A 456 -48.42 -4.07 -1.06
CA ASN A 456 -48.52 -2.85 -0.23
C ASN A 456 -47.27 -1.97 0.00
N LEU A 457 -47.22 -0.80 -0.68
CA LEU A 457 -47.50 0.51 -0.06
C LEU A 457 -47.44 1.68 -1.07
N SER A 458 -48.58 2.39 -1.14
CA SER A 458 -48.82 3.82 -1.46
C SER A 458 -47.85 4.64 -2.32
N ARG A 459 -48.27 4.83 -3.58
CA ARG A 459 -48.41 6.08 -4.36
C ARG A 459 -48.07 7.41 -3.66
N PHE A 460 -47.06 8.13 -4.18
CA PHE A 460 -47.08 9.59 -4.36
C PHE A 460 -46.46 9.93 -5.72
N GLU A 461 -47.17 10.75 -6.48
CA GLU A 461 -46.88 11.15 -7.86
C GLU A 461 -45.70 12.13 -7.99
N MET A 462 -44.86 11.90 -8.99
CA MET A 462 -43.91 12.88 -9.53
C MET A 462 -44.62 13.76 -10.56
N GLU A 463 -44.61 15.07 -10.35
CA GLU A 463 -44.91 16.07 -11.38
C GLU A 463 -43.59 16.50 -12.04
N ALA A 464 -43.38 16.06 -13.28
CA ALA A 464 -42.26 16.47 -14.11
C ALA A 464 -42.55 17.84 -14.75
N LYS A 465 -41.70 18.84 -14.47
CA LYS A 465 -41.62 20.06 -15.28
C LYS A 465 -40.32 20.07 -16.09
N HIS A 466 -40.52 19.92 -17.39
CA HIS A 466 -39.61 20.26 -18.47
C HIS A 466 -38.99 21.67 -18.27
N LEU A 467 -37.67 21.78 -18.40
CA LEU A 467 -37.00 23.05 -18.67
C LEU A 467 -36.31 22.97 -20.03
N ASN A 468 -36.69 23.92 -20.90
CA ASN A 468 -36.13 24.13 -22.22
C ASN A 468 -34.74 24.79 -22.10
N GLU A 469 -33.85 24.39 -23.00
CA GLU A 469 -32.58 25.04 -23.26
C GLU A 469 -32.76 26.46 -23.82
N LEU A 470 -31.83 27.35 -23.48
CA LEU A 470 -31.52 28.57 -24.23
C LEU A 470 -29.98 28.76 -24.28
N PRO A 471 -29.43 29.20 -25.41
CA PRO A 471 -28.00 29.13 -25.71
C PRO A 471 -27.21 30.34 -25.18
N GLY A 472 -25.92 30.13 -25.00
CA GLY A 472 -24.98 31.12 -24.47
C GLY A 472 -24.70 32.31 -25.39
N ASP A 473 -24.18 33.37 -24.77
CA ASP A 473 -23.40 34.38 -25.46
C ASP A 473 -22.30 34.91 -24.52
N GLY A 474 -21.10 35.08 -25.08
CA GLY A 474 -19.89 35.40 -24.33
C GLY A 474 -19.69 36.90 -24.10
N ARG A 475 -19.03 37.23 -22.98
CA ARG A 475 -18.13 38.39 -22.80
C ARG A 475 -17.40 38.31 -21.45
N PRO A 476 -16.12 38.69 -21.38
CA PRO A 476 -15.36 38.70 -20.13
C PRO A 476 -15.69 39.97 -19.33
N HIS A 477 -15.87 39.84 -18.00
CA HIS A 477 -15.94 40.97 -17.10
C HIS A 477 -14.60 41.16 -16.39
N GLU A 478 -13.95 42.29 -16.65
CA GLU A 478 -12.77 42.78 -15.93
C GLU A 478 -13.08 43.14 -14.48
N ALA A 479 -12.01 43.13 -13.69
CA ALA A 479 -11.93 43.42 -12.26
C ALA A 479 -12.51 44.80 -11.88
N GLY A 480 -13.31 44.80 -10.82
CA GLY A 480 -13.75 45.99 -10.11
C GLY A 480 -13.40 45.88 -8.63
N THR A 481 -12.54 46.79 -8.17
CA THR A 481 -12.15 47.01 -6.77
C THR A 481 -13.35 47.33 -5.88
N THR A 482 -13.48 46.64 -4.75
CA THR A 482 -14.37 47.09 -3.66
C THR A 482 -13.67 47.04 -2.31
N GLN A 483 -13.34 48.26 -1.88
CA GLN A 483 -13.22 48.85 -0.54
C GLN A 483 -13.03 47.97 0.71
N VAL A 484 -11.91 48.27 1.38
CA VAL A 484 -11.60 47.99 2.79
C VAL A 484 -12.59 48.73 3.69
N TYR A 485 -13.18 48.03 4.66
CA TYR A 485 -13.86 48.65 5.79
C TYR A 485 -13.00 48.44 7.05
N GLU A 486 -12.46 49.53 7.60
CA GLU A 486 -11.85 49.57 8.93
C GLU A 486 -12.97 49.47 9.98
N MET A 487 -12.91 48.49 10.89
CA MET A 487 -13.68 48.53 12.13
C MET A 487 -12.80 49.10 13.25
N HIS A 488 -13.15 50.31 13.68
CA HIS A 488 -12.68 50.88 14.94
C HIS A 488 -13.28 50.11 16.13
N ALA A 489 -12.41 49.76 17.07
CA ALA A 489 -12.76 49.17 18.36
C ALA A 489 -13.08 50.26 19.39
N GLU A 490 -14.05 50.01 20.27
CA GLU A 490 -14.14 50.67 21.58
C GLU A 490 -13.84 49.65 22.70
N PRO A 491 -13.14 50.07 23.77
CA PRO A 491 -12.59 49.17 24.78
C PRO A 491 -13.61 48.79 25.86
N SER A 492 -13.62 47.51 26.24
CA SER A 492 -14.35 47.00 27.41
C SER A 492 -13.47 47.13 28.66
N GLU A 493 -13.96 47.83 29.68
CA GLU A 493 -13.29 48.02 30.96
C GLU A 493 -13.32 46.77 31.85
N LEU A 494 -12.22 46.52 32.56
CA LEU A 494 -12.04 45.49 33.59
C LEU A 494 -12.35 46.07 34.98
N PRO A 495 -13.05 45.37 35.89
CA PRO A 495 -13.12 45.74 37.29
C PRO A 495 -11.79 45.41 38.00
N GLY A 496 -11.19 46.42 38.65
CA GLY A 496 -9.94 46.32 39.39
C GLY A 496 -10.06 45.75 40.80
N ASP A 497 -8.91 45.32 41.30
CA ASP A 497 -8.62 44.68 42.58
C ASP A 497 -8.99 45.50 43.82
N ASP A 498 -9.39 44.81 44.89
CA ASP A 498 -9.26 45.30 46.27
C ASP A 498 -8.58 44.25 47.15
N VAL A 499 -7.36 44.58 47.58
CA VAL A 499 -6.58 43.89 48.60
C VAL A 499 -6.78 44.60 49.93
N MET A 500 -7.25 43.90 50.95
CA MET A 500 -7.11 44.33 52.35
C MET A 500 -6.78 43.16 53.28
N ASN A 501 -5.67 43.34 54.01
CA ASN A 501 -5.18 42.50 55.10
C ASN A 501 -6.07 42.58 56.34
N HIS A 502 -6.25 41.47 57.06
CA HIS A 502 -6.36 41.48 58.53
C HIS A 502 -5.77 40.21 59.16
N ILE A 503 -5.11 40.45 60.30
CA ILE A 503 -4.26 39.57 61.10
C ILE A 503 -5.06 38.92 62.26
N ALA A 504 -4.66 37.68 62.60
CA ALA A 504 -4.75 36.94 63.89
C ALA A 504 -6.10 36.61 64.55
N ALA A 505 -6.34 35.33 64.87
CA ALA A 505 -6.00 34.72 66.18
C ALA A 505 -6.63 33.33 66.38
N GLY A 506 -5.85 32.38 66.92
CA GLY A 506 -6.32 31.51 68.02
C GLY A 506 -6.72 30.06 67.72
N GLY A 507 -5.77 29.12 67.90
CA GLY A 507 -5.86 28.14 68.99
C GLY A 507 -6.36 26.71 68.72
N ARG A 508 -5.51 25.75 69.14
CA ARG A 508 -5.72 24.35 69.59
C ARG A 508 -5.74 23.20 68.57
N GLU A 509 -4.55 22.60 68.44
CA GLU A 509 -4.26 21.15 68.46
C GLU A 509 -4.81 20.43 69.74
N PRO A 510 -4.69 19.08 69.93
CA PRO A 510 -4.23 18.02 69.00
C PRO A 510 -5.04 16.68 69.06
N GLY A 511 -4.75 15.78 68.10
CA GLY A 511 -4.45 14.37 68.40
C GLY A 511 -5.44 13.29 67.93
N ARG A 512 -5.03 12.46 66.96
CA ARG A 512 -4.57 11.07 67.21
C ARG A 512 -4.16 10.35 65.92
N GLU A 513 -3.07 9.61 66.05
CA GLU A 513 -2.38 8.74 65.10
C GLU A 513 -3.17 7.52 64.55
N PRO A 514 -2.63 6.84 63.52
CA PRO A 514 -3.26 5.75 62.79
C PRO A 514 -2.91 4.37 63.36
N VAL A 515 -3.68 3.33 62.97
CA VAL A 515 -3.28 1.93 63.15
C VAL A 515 -3.56 1.13 61.87
N ARG A 516 -2.45 0.67 61.28
CA ARG A 516 -2.18 -0.46 60.37
C ARG A 516 -2.88 -0.57 59.03
#